data_AF-A0A8T5BHF2-F1
#
_entry.id   AF-A0A8T5BHF2-F1
#
_cell.length_a   1.000
_cell.length_b   1.000
_cell.length_c   1.000
_cell.angle_alpha   90.00
_cell.angle_beta   90.00
_cell.angle_gamma   90.00
#
_symmetry.space_group_name_H-M   'P 1'
#
loop_
_entity.id
_entity.type
_entity.pdbx_description
1 polymer ?
#
loop_
_entity_poly.entity_id
_entity_poly.type
_entity_poly.pdbx_seq_one_letter_code
_entity_poly.pdbx_strand_id
1 'polypeptide(L)'
;MAFKKEKLPLVFVISVLVASMVLIATVAKELTELFFYAELISIATIYMLLSIIIPTLYPKKIKPESIFFGGAAKPPYIYPEEVYSPPLPLLEEKVKEEETF
;
A
#
# COMPACT_ATOMS: atom_id res chain seq x y z
N MET A 1 7.70 19.14 7.38
CA MET A 1 6.89 18.20 6.59
C MET A 1 5.77 17.67 7.47
N ALA A 2 4.55 18.16 7.32
CA ALA A 2 3.43 17.74 8.17
C ALA A 2 2.95 16.35 7.72
N PHE A 3 3.29 15.31 8.49
CA PHE A 3 2.76 13.98 8.24
C PHE A 3 1.24 14.02 8.39
N LYS A 4 0.52 13.71 7.30
CA LYS A 4 -0.93 13.54 7.33
C LYS A 4 -1.27 12.49 8.39
N LYS A 5 -2.18 12.77 9.31
CA LYS A 5 -2.52 11.87 10.45
C LYS A 5 -2.85 10.44 10.02
N GLU A 6 -3.38 10.29 8.81
CA GLU A 6 -3.69 9.01 8.14
C GLU A 6 -2.45 8.11 7.96
N LYS A 7 -1.24 8.67 7.83
CA LYS A 7 0.01 7.91 7.63
C LYS A 7 0.74 7.59 8.94
N LEU A 8 0.27 8.07 10.09
CA LEU A 8 0.91 7.86 11.39
C LEU A 8 1.12 6.38 11.75
N PRO A 9 0.12 5.49 11.57
CA PRO A 9 0.29 4.08 11.90
C PRO A 9 1.38 3.40 11.07
N LEU A 10 1.46 3.75 9.78
CA LEU A 10 2.44 3.19 8.85
C LEU A 10 3.86 3.67 9.17
N VAL A 11 4.03 4.96 9.50
CA VAL A 11 5.33 5.51 9.96
C VAL A 11 5.76 4.83 11.26
N PHE A 12 4.83 4.63 12.19
CA PHE A 12 5.12 3.92 13.44
C PHE A 12 5.59 2.48 13.17
N VAL A 13 4.90 1.73 12.32
CA VAL A 13 5.27 0.34 12.01
C VAL A 13 6.61 0.25 11.28
N ILE A 14 6.91 1.17 10.36
CA ILE A 14 8.24 1.25 9.73
C ILE A 14 9.32 1.55 10.78
N SER A 15 9.06 2.47 11.71
CA SER A 15 10.02 2.80 12.77
C SER A 15 10.31 1.60 13.68
N VAL A 16 9.28 0.82 14.04
CA VAL A 16 9.43 -0.41 14.82
C VAL A 16 10.26 -1.44 14.04
N LEU A 17 9.96 -1.65 12.76
CA LEU A 17 10.70 -2.61 11.94
C LEU A 17 12.19 -2.27 11.83
N VAL A 18 12.51 -1.00 11.54
CA VAL A 18 13.90 -0.54 11.47
C VAL A 18 14.59 -0.64 12.82
N ALA A 19 13.92 -0.22 13.91
CA ALA A 19 14.48 -0.31 15.25
C ALA A 19 14.77 -1.75 15.64
N SER A 20 13.84 -2.69 15.42
CA SER A 20 14.03 -4.11 15.71
C SER A 20 15.19 -4.72 14.92
N MET A 21 15.34 -4.38 13.64
CA MET A 21 16.49 -4.84 12.83
C MET A 21 17.83 -4.32 13.39
N VAL A 22 17.89 -3.04 13.75
CA VAL A 22 19.09 -2.44 14.34
C VAL A 22 19.42 -3.06 15.70
N LEU A 23 18.41 -3.29 16.54
CA LEU A 23 18.59 -3.91 17.87
C LEU A 23 19.07 -5.36 17.77
N ILE A 24 18.59 -6.14 16.80
CA ILE A 24 19.13 -7.47 16.51
C ILE A 24 20.61 -7.38 16.14
N ALA A 25 20.98 -6.44 15.27
CA ALA A 25 22.34 -6.32 14.76
C ALA A 25 23.35 -5.81 15.81
N THR A 26 22.90 -5.05 16.82
CA THR A 26 23.79 -4.31 17.73
C THR A 26 23.73 -4.74 19.19
N VAL A 27 22.55 -5.16 19.67
CA VAL A 27 22.29 -5.36 21.10
C VAL A 27 21.97 -6.82 21.41
N ALA A 28 21.26 -7.53 20.54
CA ALA A 28 20.80 -8.88 20.82
C ALA A 28 21.97 -9.84 21.02
N LYS A 29 22.12 -10.33 22.25
CA LYS A 29 23.16 -11.31 22.63
C LYS A 29 22.57 -12.64 23.04
N GLU A 30 21.38 -12.60 23.64
CA GLU A 30 20.68 -13.79 24.12
C GLU A 30 19.64 -14.26 23.09
N LEU A 31 19.39 -15.58 23.08
CA LEU A 31 18.37 -16.19 22.20
C LEU A 31 16.98 -15.59 22.45
N THR A 32 16.63 -15.31 23.70
CA THR A 32 15.35 -14.71 24.06
C THR A 32 15.15 -13.32 23.44
N GLU A 33 16.21 -12.51 23.42
CA GLU A 33 16.18 -11.17 22.80
C GLU A 33 16.02 -11.28 21.29
N LEU A 34 16.75 -12.22 20.66
CA LEU A 34 16.66 -12.48 19.22
C LEU A 34 15.23 -12.87 18.82
N PHE A 35 14.60 -13.80 19.55
CA PHE A 35 13.22 -14.20 19.28
C PHE A 35 12.24 -13.06 19.47
N PHE A 36 12.39 -12.26 20.53
CA PHE A 36 11.53 -11.12 20.77
C PHE A 36 11.56 -10.09 19.62
N TYR A 37 12.76 -9.72 19.16
CA TYR A 37 12.87 -8.78 18.04
C TYR A 37 12.43 -9.39 16.71
N ALA A 38 12.65 -10.68 16.50
CA ALA A 38 12.14 -11.39 15.32
C ALA A 38 10.60 -11.41 15.28
N GLU A 39 9.95 -11.57 16.44
CA GLU A 39 8.49 -11.46 16.56
C GLU A 39 7.98 -10.04 16.26
N LEU A 40 8.68 -9.00 16.73
CA LEU A 40 8.32 -7.62 16.38
C LEU A 40 8.41 -7.37 14.87
N ILE A 41 9.45 -7.89 14.21
CA ILE A 41 9.61 -7.81 12.75
C ILE A 41 8.48 -8.55 12.04
N SER A 42 8.10 -9.74 12.52
CA SER A 42 7.03 -10.52 11.89
C SER A 42 5.68 -9.82 11.98
N ILE A 43 5.33 -9.27 13.15
CA ILE A 43 4.10 -8.50 13.37
C ILE A 43 4.07 -7.25 12.48
N ALA A 44 5.17 -6.49 12.43
CA ALA A 44 5.28 -5.30 11.58
C ALA A 44 5.14 -5.65 10.09
N THR A 45 5.73 -6.75 9.65
CA THR A 45 5.65 -7.23 8.26
C THR A 45 4.23 -7.66 7.91
N ILE A 46 3.56 -8.41 8.80
CA ILE A 46 2.16 -8.82 8.61
C ILE A 46 1.27 -7.58 8.53
N TYR A 47 1.45 -6.61 9.43
CA TYR A 47 0.68 -5.37 9.38
C TYR A 47 0.84 -4.64 8.05
N MET A 48 2.08 -4.48 7.55
CA MET A 48 2.32 -3.83 6.26
C MET A 48 1.70 -4.60 5.10
N LEU A 49 1.76 -5.92 5.13
CA LEU A 49 1.13 -6.77 4.12
C LEU A 49 -0.39 -6.59 4.12
N LEU A 50 -1.03 -6.63 5.29
CA LEU A 50 -2.48 -6.43 5.39
C LEU A 50 -2.91 -5.01 5.03
N SER A 51 -2.11 -4.00 5.37
CA SER A 51 -2.50 -2.59 5.23
C SER A 51 -2.18 -1.99 3.87
N ILE A 52 -1.18 -2.52 3.16
CA ILE A 52 -0.70 -1.98 1.88
C ILE A 52 -0.95 -2.98 0.77
N ILE A 53 -0.46 -4.21 0.92
CA ILE A 53 -0.47 -5.20 -0.16
C ILE A 53 -1.90 -5.64 -0.46
N ILE A 54 -2.70 -5.97 0.56
CA ILE A 54 -4.08 -6.40 0.34
C ILE A 54 -4.93 -5.33 -0.36
N PRO A 55 -5.03 -4.07 0.12
CA PRO A 55 -5.81 -3.04 -0.57
C PRO A 55 -5.31 -2.73 -1.98
N THR A 56 -4.01 -2.90 -2.25
CA THR A 56 -3.44 -2.74 -3.59
C THR A 56 -3.87 -3.87 -4.54
N LEU A 57 -4.08 -5.08 -4.02
CA LEU A 57 -4.56 -6.23 -4.81
C LEU A 57 -6.06 -6.17 -5.09
N TYR A 58 -6.85 -5.43 -4.31
CA TYR A 58 -8.29 -5.29 -4.55
C TYR A 58 -8.57 -4.21 -5.61
N PRO A 59 -9.13 -4.58 -6.78
CA PRO A 59 -9.35 -3.62 -7.84
C PRO A 59 -10.54 -2.71 -7.50
N LYS A 60 -10.39 -1.40 -7.75
CA LYS A 60 -11.44 -0.40 -7.56
C LYS A 60 -12.24 -0.23 -8.85
N LYS A 61 -13.54 0.05 -8.72
CA LYS A 61 -14.36 0.47 -9.87
C LYS A 61 -13.82 1.78 -10.43
N ILE A 62 -13.68 1.83 -11.75
CA ILE A 62 -13.26 3.03 -12.48
C ILE A 62 -14.32 3.38 -13.51
N LYS A 63 -14.51 4.68 -13.77
CA LYS A 63 -15.39 5.12 -14.83
C LYS A 63 -14.81 4.70 -16.19
N PRO A 64 -15.59 4.06 -17.08
CA PRO A 64 -15.11 3.68 -18.40
C PRO A 64 -14.60 4.88 -19.21
N GLU A 65 -15.16 6.06 -18.96
CA GLU A 65 -14.79 7.32 -19.61
C GLU A 65 -13.31 7.72 -19.36
N SER A 66 -12.70 7.25 -18.27
CA SER A 66 -11.31 7.57 -17.94
C SER A 66 -10.29 6.61 -18.55
N ILE A 67 -10.73 5.63 -19.36
CA ILE A 67 -9.86 4.64 -19.99
C ILE A 67 -10.11 4.62 -21.50
N PHE A 68 -9.04 4.69 -22.29
CA PHE A 68 -9.14 4.60 -23.74
C PHE A 68 -9.30 3.15 -24.19
N PHE A 69 -10.53 2.74 -24.50
CA PHE A 69 -10.83 1.37 -24.98
C PHE A 69 -10.71 1.19 -26.50
N GLY A 70 -10.09 2.12 -27.23
CA GLY A 70 -9.73 1.91 -28.65
C GLY A 70 -10.89 1.51 -29.58
N GLY A 71 -12.11 2.04 -29.36
CA GLY A 71 -13.31 1.72 -30.15
C GLY A 71 -14.16 0.57 -29.61
N ALA A 72 -13.68 -0.19 -28.62
CA ALA A 72 -14.43 -1.24 -27.91
C ALA A 72 -15.16 -0.72 -26.65
N ALA A 73 -15.27 0.60 -26.49
CA ALA A 73 -15.82 1.26 -25.30
C ALA A 73 -17.35 1.10 -25.13
N LYS A 74 -18.06 0.57 -26.15
CA LYS A 74 -19.52 0.44 -26.15
C LYS A 74 -19.95 -1.01 -26.00
N PRO A 75 -21.11 -1.26 -25.36
CA PRO A 75 -21.76 -2.58 -25.39
C PRO A 75 -21.89 -3.07 -26.84
N PRO A 76 -21.74 -4.38 -27.10
CA PRO A 76 -21.76 -5.51 -26.16
C PRO A 76 -20.41 -5.88 -25.52
N TYR A 77 -19.35 -5.14 -25.80
CA TYR A 77 -17.98 -5.58 -25.49
C TYR A 77 -17.53 -5.28 -24.05
N ILE A 78 -17.96 -4.15 -23.49
CA ILE A 78 -17.62 -3.73 -22.12
C ILE A 78 -18.86 -3.08 -21.51
N TYR A 79 -19.28 -3.58 -20.35
CA TYR A 79 -20.31 -2.94 -19.53
C TYR A 79 -19.66 -2.02 -18.49
N PRO A 80 -20.22 -0.82 -18.24
CA PRO A 80 -19.67 0.12 -17.26
C PRO A 80 -19.47 -0.47 -15.86
N GLU A 81 -20.27 -1.47 -15.50
CA GLU A 81 -20.27 -2.14 -14.20
C GLU A 81 -19.09 -3.12 -14.02
N GLU A 82 -18.42 -3.48 -15.12
CA GLU A 82 -17.37 -4.50 -15.19
C GLU A 82 -15.95 -3.89 -15.25
N VAL A 83 -15.84 -2.56 -15.25
CA VAL A 83 -14.54 -1.87 -15.33
C VAL A 83 -13.96 -1.66 -13.94
N TYR A 84 -12.93 -2.44 -13.63
CA TYR A 84 -12.13 -2.29 -12.42
C TYR A 84 -10.65 -2.17 -12.76
N SER A 85 -9.88 -1.46 -11.93
CA SER A 85 -8.43 -1.46 -12.03
C SER A 85 -7.78 -1.38 -10.65
N PRO A 86 -6.58 -1.99 -10.50
CA PRO A 86 -5.87 -1.97 -9.23
C PRO A 86 -5.57 -0.53 -8.81
N PRO A 87 -5.86 -0.14 -7.56
CA PRO A 87 -5.43 1.14 -7.05
C PRO A 87 -3.90 1.14 -7.03
N LEU A 88 -3.29 2.04 -7.80
CA LEU A 88 -1.86 2.28 -7.79
C LEU A 88 -1.61 3.53 -6.92
N PRO A 89 -1.54 3.40 -5.59
CA PRO A 89 -1.48 4.55 -4.68
C PRO A 89 -0.26 5.46 -4.89
N LEU A 90 0.78 4.97 -5.56
CA LEU A 90 1.97 5.75 -5.94
C LEU A 90 1.81 6.53 -7.26
N LEU A 91 0.78 6.24 -8.05
CA LEU A 91 0.46 6.92 -9.31
C LEU A 91 -0.82 7.78 -9.21
N GLU A 92 -1.69 7.50 -8.23
CA GLU A 92 -2.90 8.31 -7.95
C GLU A 92 -2.59 9.78 -7.62
N GLU A 93 -1.39 10.10 -7.10
CA GLU A 93 -0.98 11.47 -6.78
C GLU A 93 -0.75 12.32 -8.06
N LYS A 94 -0.31 11.71 -9.17
CA LYS A 94 -0.09 12.41 -10.45
C LYS A 94 -1.38 12.72 -11.20
N VAL A 95 -2.38 11.84 -11.12
CA VAL A 95 -3.62 12.00 -11.90
C VAL A 95 -4.48 13.16 -11.38
N LYS A 96 -4.41 13.49 -10.09
CA LYS A 96 -5.16 14.62 -9.52
C LYS A 96 -4.61 15.99 -9.90
N GLU A 97 -3.32 16.09 -10.27
CA GLU A 97 -2.73 17.38 -10.68
C GLU A 97 -3.07 17.73 -12.14
N GLU A 98 -3.28 16.73 -13.00
CA GLU A 98 -3.61 16.94 -14.42
C GLU A 98 -5.07 17.32 -14.68
N GLU A 99 -6.00 17.04 -13.75
CA GLU A 99 -7.43 17.42 -13.88
C GLU A 99 -7.74 18.85 -13.39
N THR A 100 -6.72 19.66 -13.04
CA THR A 100 -6.88 21.04 -12.54
C THR A 100 -6.48 22.16 -13.52
N PHE A 101 -6.37 21.86 -14.82
CA PHE A 101 -6.13 22.86 -15.87
C PHE A 101 -7.21 22.83 -16.95
#